data_AF-A0A2G9U9B5-F1
#
_entry.id   AF-A0A2G9U9B5-F1
#
_cell.length_a   1.000
_cell.length_b   1.000
_cell.length_c   1.000
_cell.angle_alpha   90.00
_cell.angle_beta   90.00
_cell.angle_gamma   90.00
#
_symmetry.space_group_name_H-M   'P 1'
#
loop_
_entity.id
_entity.type
_entity.pdbx_description
1 polymer ?
#
loop_
_entity_poly.entity_id
_entity_poly.type
_entity_poly.pdbx_seq_one_letter_code
_entity_poly.pdbx_strand_id
1 'polypeptide(L)'
;MFMYRVQEDDISDSAALAAYNEYKQEYKRRELQRFFDAHKTEEWFRHKYHPEESATIRDAHMADIKKRLEIFNDMKSKGCFDDFTLDLQHAREIIRTMDTLVVRLEGGSEEDVEALKHEKIEDDSLFDLGEKKSDEDTGADKDEARGSESEANEEGREKRKKTLLHKTSSVFMRNVPATVKVADLEALNDSTDLSVILNRDLTRRIRGISGVTSHKDVAQNDIKQAAKVRPVLRECDEPSPEEEEMLGISRCTPSAPATTTDEKIPFVRDEALLHALDLLILYLRMVHSIDFYGHIEYPNEDAMPNRCGMLHVRGVLPTQFGSAEDGTKLVSTKFNTEFINGFNQRLESGLMQASYVTPDEMEKMGKKDGDKEVEAFIQANTVELAQDKWLCPLSGKKFKGPDFIRKHLTSKHDEKLREVREEVGNFPSDPFLYFI
;
A
#
# COMPACT_ATOMS: atom_id res chain seq x y z
N MET A 1 5.42 -35.23 13.65
CA MET A 1 6.65 -35.81 13.04
C MET A 1 7.95 -35.40 13.75
N PHE A 2 8.00 -34.30 14.52
CA PHE A 2 9.17 -33.90 15.32
C PHE A 2 9.44 -34.84 16.52
N MET A 3 8.40 -35.16 17.31
CA MET A 3 8.52 -36.03 18.49
C MET A 3 8.96 -37.48 18.20
N TYR A 4 8.97 -37.92 16.94
CA TYR A 4 9.38 -39.29 16.59
C TYR A 4 10.88 -39.44 16.32
N ARG A 5 11.64 -38.34 16.21
CA ARG A 5 13.05 -38.40 15.80
C ARG A 5 14.06 -37.98 16.87
N VAL A 6 13.63 -37.31 17.94
CA VAL A 6 14.54 -36.81 18.98
C VAL A 6 13.82 -36.75 20.31
N GLN A 7 13.89 -37.82 21.13
CA GLN A 7 14.14 -37.76 22.59
C GLN A 7 13.94 -39.12 23.27
N GLU A 8 14.70 -39.32 24.35
CA GLU A 8 14.57 -40.41 25.32
C GLU A 8 13.23 -40.32 26.08
N ASP A 9 12.69 -41.45 26.53
CA ASP A 9 11.31 -41.63 27.03
C ASP A 9 10.92 -40.77 28.27
N ASP A 10 11.84 -40.01 28.87
CA ASP A 10 11.66 -39.31 30.16
C ASP A 10 11.78 -37.77 30.09
N ILE A 11 11.43 -37.13 28.96
CA ILE A 11 11.37 -35.67 28.89
C ILE A 11 10.06 -35.09 29.46
N SER A 12 10.15 -34.05 30.29
CA SER A 12 8.97 -33.32 30.78
C SER A 12 8.23 -32.57 29.66
N ASP A 13 6.90 -32.45 29.76
CA ASP A 13 6.06 -31.71 28.81
C ASP A 13 6.55 -30.27 28.57
N SER A 14 7.05 -29.60 29.61
CA SER A 14 7.61 -28.24 29.50
C SER A 14 8.88 -28.20 28.66
N ALA A 15 9.76 -29.20 28.80
CA ALA A 15 11.01 -29.27 28.05
C ALA A 15 10.76 -29.71 26.60
N ALA A 16 9.78 -30.58 26.36
CA ALA A 16 9.33 -30.94 25.01
C ALA A 16 8.72 -29.74 24.27
N LEU A 17 7.90 -28.92 24.95
CA LEU A 17 7.33 -27.70 24.38
C LEU A 17 8.41 -26.66 24.06
N ALA A 18 9.40 -26.49 24.94
CA ALA A 18 10.54 -25.61 24.71
C ALA A 18 11.36 -26.06 23.50
N ALA A 19 11.73 -27.35 23.43
CA ALA A 19 12.49 -27.91 22.31
C ALA A 19 11.72 -27.84 20.98
N TYR A 20 10.40 -28.01 21.00
CA TYR A 20 9.56 -27.83 19.81
C TYR A 20 9.50 -26.36 19.36
N ASN A 21 9.38 -25.42 20.29
CA ASN A 21 9.42 -23.99 19.98
C ASN A 21 10.77 -23.57 19.40
N GLU A 22 11.87 -24.06 19.98
CA GLU A 22 13.23 -23.83 19.48
C GLU A 22 13.41 -24.43 18.08
N TYR A 23 12.98 -25.68 17.86
CA TYR A 23 12.99 -26.29 16.53
C TYR A 23 12.16 -25.48 15.51
N LYS A 24 10.99 -24.98 15.91
CA LYS A 24 10.13 -24.18 15.03
C LYS A 24 10.81 -22.86 14.66
N GLN A 25 11.48 -22.20 15.61
CA GLN A 25 12.25 -20.98 15.37
C GLN A 25 13.44 -21.25 14.44
N GLU A 26 14.21 -22.31 14.71
CA GLU A 26 15.38 -22.70 13.92
C GLU A 26 14.97 -23.11 12.49
N TYR A 27 13.87 -23.85 12.34
CA TYR A 27 13.30 -24.19 11.04
C TYR A 27 12.94 -22.94 10.24
N LYS A 28 12.21 -22.00 10.85
CA LYS A 28 11.88 -20.71 10.23
C LYS A 28 13.13 -19.94 9.81
N ARG A 29 14.11 -19.82 10.71
CA ARG A 29 15.40 -19.15 10.45
C ARG A 29 16.11 -19.71 9.21
N ARG A 30 16.16 -21.04 9.06
CA ARG A 30 16.77 -21.67 7.89
C ARG A 30 15.98 -21.46 6.60
N GLU A 31 14.65 -21.52 6.66
CA GLU A 31 13.81 -21.28 5.47
C GLU A 31 13.93 -19.83 5.00
N LEU A 32 13.96 -18.87 5.93
CA LEU A 32 14.22 -17.46 5.63
C LEU A 32 15.59 -17.24 5.01
N GLN A 33 16.63 -17.88 5.57
CA GLN A 33 17.97 -17.78 5.01
C GLN A 33 18.01 -18.33 3.58
N ARG A 34 17.35 -19.45 3.31
CA ARG A 34 17.23 -20.01 1.95
C ARG A 34 16.50 -19.07 1.01
N PHE A 35 15.38 -18.49 1.45
CA PHE A 35 14.64 -17.50 0.67
C PHE A 35 15.51 -16.28 0.36
N PHE A 36 16.15 -15.72 1.38
CA PHE A 36 17.05 -14.59 1.25
C PHE A 36 18.17 -14.89 0.24
N ASP A 37 18.89 -16.01 0.41
CA ASP A 37 19.99 -16.36 -0.49
C ASP A 37 19.52 -16.60 -1.93
N ALA A 38 18.30 -17.07 -2.14
CA ALA A 38 17.71 -17.23 -3.46
C ALA A 38 17.33 -15.90 -4.13
N HIS A 39 16.85 -14.92 -3.35
CA HIS A 39 16.23 -13.70 -3.89
C HIS A 39 17.03 -12.41 -3.68
N LYS A 40 18.08 -12.39 -2.85
CA LYS A 40 18.85 -11.19 -2.48
C LYS A 40 19.42 -10.38 -3.66
N THR A 41 19.61 -11.03 -4.81
CA THR A 41 20.11 -10.37 -6.03
C THR A 41 19.01 -9.88 -6.96
N GLU A 42 17.76 -10.30 -6.74
CA GLU A 42 16.62 -9.95 -7.60
C GLU A 42 16.16 -8.51 -7.33
N GLU A 43 15.75 -7.80 -8.39
CA GLU A 43 15.44 -6.37 -8.36
C GLU A 43 14.29 -6.05 -7.39
N TRP A 44 13.20 -6.82 -7.45
CA TRP A 44 12.04 -6.63 -6.56
C TRP A 44 12.41 -6.77 -5.08
N PHE A 45 13.34 -7.69 -4.75
CA PHE A 45 13.76 -7.94 -3.38
C PHE A 45 14.63 -6.78 -2.88
N ARG A 46 15.54 -6.28 -3.73
CA ARG A 46 16.40 -5.15 -3.40
C ARG A 46 15.61 -3.86 -3.24
N HIS A 47 14.68 -3.57 -4.13
CA HIS A 47 13.78 -2.41 -4.03
C HIS A 47 12.98 -2.40 -2.73
N LYS A 48 12.70 -3.56 -2.13
CA LYS A 48 11.96 -3.66 -0.88
C LYS A 48 12.87 -3.66 0.36
N TYR A 49 14.02 -4.34 0.32
CA TYR A 49 14.82 -4.64 1.52
C TYR A 49 16.26 -4.11 1.49
N HIS A 50 16.81 -3.76 0.34
CA HIS A 50 18.18 -3.24 0.26
C HIS A 50 18.23 -1.83 0.87
N PRO A 51 19.16 -1.51 1.79
CA PRO A 51 19.15 -0.25 2.54
C PRO A 51 19.10 1.01 1.67
N GLU A 52 19.88 1.05 0.59
CA GLU A 52 19.99 2.22 -0.29
C GLU A 52 18.89 2.28 -1.36
N GLU A 53 18.54 1.12 -1.95
CA GLU A 53 17.54 1.08 -3.04
C GLU A 53 16.13 1.24 -2.47
N SER A 54 15.83 0.57 -1.35
CA SER A 54 14.56 0.77 -0.67
C SER A 54 14.36 2.21 -0.20
N ALA A 55 15.43 2.91 0.22
CA ALA A 55 15.36 4.33 0.55
C ALA A 55 14.98 5.16 -0.68
N THR A 56 15.61 4.89 -1.82
CA THR A 56 15.29 5.57 -3.08
C THR A 56 13.83 5.35 -3.50
N ILE A 57 13.31 4.13 -3.35
CA ILE A 57 11.91 3.81 -3.64
C ILE A 57 10.96 4.52 -2.66
N ARG A 58 11.29 4.55 -1.36
CA ARG A 58 10.51 5.29 -0.36
C ARG A 58 10.49 6.80 -0.67
N ASP A 59 11.61 7.36 -1.08
CA ASP A 59 11.73 8.77 -1.45
C ASP A 59 10.90 9.10 -2.70
N ALA A 60 10.92 8.22 -3.71
CA ALA A 60 10.09 8.36 -4.90
C ALA A 60 8.59 8.29 -4.56
N HIS A 61 8.18 7.30 -3.76
CA HIS A 61 6.80 7.18 -3.28
C HIS A 61 6.38 8.41 -2.46
N MET A 62 7.26 8.94 -1.61
CA MET A 62 6.98 10.17 -0.86
C MET A 62 6.88 11.39 -1.79
N ALA A 63 7.63 11.44 -2.88
CA ALA A 63 7.48 12.50 -3.88
C ALA A 63 6.11 12.43 -4.57
N ASP A 64 5.63 11.23 -4.89
CA ASP A 64 4.29 11.03 -5.48
C ASP A 64 3.18 11.47 -4.53
N ILE A 65 3.26 11.09 -3.25
CA ILE A 65 2.31 11.54 -2.22
C ILE A 65 2.33 13.07 -2.07
N LYS A 66 3.51 13.71 -2.08
CA LYS A 66 3.63 15.17 -2.05
C LYS A 66 2.95 15.81 -3.26
N LYS A 67 3.17 15.28 -4.46
CA LYS A 67 2.52 15.75 -5.68
C LYS A 67 1.00 15.60 -5.60
N ARG A 68 0.50 14.44 -5.13
CA ARG A 68 -0.94 14.21 -4.90
C ARG A 68 -1.52 15.17 -3.87
N LEU A 69 -0.80 15.45 -2.78
CA LEU A 69 -1.19 16.39 -1.74
C LEU A 69 -1.31 17.82 -2.28
N GLU A 70 -0.36 18.26 -3.10
CA GLU A 70 -0.40 19.57 -3.75
C GLU A 70 -1.65 19.71 -4.64
N ILE A 71 -1.92 18.70 -5.47
CA ILE A 71 -3.12 18.68 -6.32
C ILE A 71 -4.40 18.65 -5.48
N PHE A 72 -4.44 17.82 -4.44
CA PHE A 72 -5.59 17.73 -3.53
C PHE A 72 -5.89 19.08 -2.87
N ASN A 73 -4.87 19.79 -2.39
CA ASN A 73 -5.04 21.10 -1.77
C ASN A 73 -5.51 22.16 -2.78
N ASP A 74 -5.01 22.13 -4.02
CA ASP A 74 -5.51 23.00 -5.09
C ASP A 74 -7.00 22.73 -5.37
N MET A 75 -7.39 21.47 -5.56
CA MET A 75 -8.79 21.07 -5.77
C MET A 75 -9.68 21.47 -4.59
N LYS A 76 -9.20 21.28 -3.35
CA LYS A 76 -9.89 21.70 -2.13
C LYS A 76 -10.11 23.21 -2.09
N SER A 77 -9.10 24.00 -2.47
CA SER A 77 -9.20 25.47 -2.48
C SER A 77 -10.19 25.99 -3.53
N LYS A 78 -10.43 25.21 -4.59
CA LYS A 78 -11.40 25.49 -5.66
C LYS A 78 -12.82 25.02 -5.31
N GLY A 79 -13.04 24.42 -4.14
CA GLY A 79 -14.35 23.93 -3.70
C GLY A 79 -14.81 22.66 -4.43
N CYS A 80 -13.90 21.89 -5.03
CA CYS A 80 -14.26 20.71 -5.83
C CYS A 80 -14.95 19.58 -5.03
N PHE A 81 -14.96 19.65 -3.70
CA PHE A 81 -15.51 18.62 -2.82
C PHE A 81 -16.80 19.05 -2.11
N ASP A 82 -17.30 20.27 -2.37
CA ASP A 82 -18.39 20.87 -1.60
C ASP A 82 -19.78 20.47 -2.14
N ASP A 83 -19.85 20.06 -3.41
CA ASP A 83 -21.11 19.84 -4.14
C ASP A 83 -21.69 18.42 -3.99
N PHE A 84 -20.98 17.50 -3.31
CA PHE A 84 -21.42 16.11 -3.16
C PHE A 84 -21.04 15.52 -1.80
N THR A 85 -21.71 14.41 -1.46
CA THR A 85 -21.32 13.52 -0.36
C THR A 85 -20.83 12.20 -0.93
N LEU A 86 -19.98 11.45 -0.21
CA LEU A 86 -19.53 10.10 -0.60
C LEU A 86 -20.60 9.03 -0.42
N ASP A 87 -21.75 9.23 -1.07
CA ASP A 87 -22.84 8.29 -1.20
C ASP A 87 -22.91 7.80 -2.67
N LEU A 88 -23.38 6.58 -2.89
CA LEU A 88 -23.49 5.96 -4.23
C LEU A 88 -24.33 6.81 -5.20
N GLN A 89 -25.29 7.59 -4.69
CA GLN A 89 -26.12 8.49 -5.49
C GLN A 89 -25.32 9.61 -6.19
N HIS A 90 -24.14 9.96 -5.67
CA HIS A 90 -23.25 10.97 -6.24
C HIS A 90 -22.09 10.35 -7.03
N ALA A 91 -22.25 9.09 -7.51
CA ALA A 91 -21.20 8.39 -8.24
C ALA A 91 -20.66 9.21 -9.42
N ARG A 92 -21.51 9.98 -10.10
CA ARG A 92 -21.13 10.82 -11.23
C ARG A 92 -20.13 11.90 -10.83
N GLU A 93 -20.45 12.65 -9.80
CA GLU A 93 -19.63 13.75 -9.25
C GLU A 93 -18.31 13.21 -8.69
N ILE A 94 -18.36 12.06 -8.03
CA ILE A 94 -17.18 11.38 -7.50
C ILE A 94 -16.25 10.95 -8.65
N ILE A 95 -16.79 10.33 -9.72
CA ILE A 95 -16.00 9.93 -10.89
C ILE A 95 -15.35 11.16 -11.54
N ARG A 96 -16.09 12.27 -11.71
CA ARG A 96 -15.53 13.53 -12.24
C ARG A 96 -14.36 14.06 -11.41
N THR A 97 -14.48 13.98 -10.09
CA THR A 97 -13.46 14.43 -9.16
C THR A 97 -12.21 13.53 -9.27
N MET A 98 -12.40 12.22 -9.37
CA MET A 98 -11.31 11.26 -9.59
C MET A 98 -10.64 11.49 -10.95
N ASP A 99 -11.39 11.73 -12.03
CA ASP A 99 -10.84 12.03 -13.36
C ASP A 99 -10.06 13.34 -13.36
N THR A 100 -10.55 14.37 -12.66
CA THR A 100 -9.84 15.65 -12.50
C THR A 100 -8.49 15.44 -11.84
N LEU A 101 -8.42 14.60 -10.80
CA LEU A 101 -7.15 14.22 -10.17
C LEU A 101 -6.21 13.55 -11.17
N VAL A 102 -6.69 12.57 -11.94
CA VAL A 102 -5.86 11.86 -12.93
C VAL A 102 -5.35 12.82 -14.01
N VAL A 103 -6.20 13.68 -14.57
CA VAL A 103 -5.79 14.70 -15.55
C VAL A 103 -4.66 15.57 -14.98
N ARG A 104 -4.78 16.02 -13.73
CA ARG A 104 -3.74 16.83 -13.08
C ARG A 104 -2.46 16.04 -12.78
N LEU A 105 -2.56 14.76 -12.42
CA LEU A 105 -1.39 13.89 -12.23
C LEU A 105 -0.61 13.69 -13.53
N GLU A 106 -1.31 13.59 -14.66
CA GLU A 106 -0.74 13.48 -16.01
C GLU A 106 -0.28 14.83 -16.60
N GLY A 107 -0.34 15.91 -15.81
CA GLY A 107 0.13 17.24 -16.22
C GLY A 107 -0.82 18.00 -17.15
N GLY A 108 -2.11 17.65 -17.15
CA GLY A 108 -3.16 18.32 -17.90
C GLY A 108 -3.39 19.76 -17.46
N SER A 109 -3.79 20.59 -18.42
CA SER A 109 -4.11 22.01 -18.24
C SER A 109 -5.52 22.21 -17.66
N GLU A 110 -5.85 23.45 -17.27
CA GLU A 110 -7.23 23.81 -16.88
C GLU A 110 -8.23 23.63 -18.04
N GLU A 111 -7.79 23.76 -19.29
CA GLU A 111 -8.64 23.48 -20.46
C GLU A 111 -8.99 21.98 -20.55
N ASP A 112 -8.05 21.10 -20.18
CA ASP A 112 -8.26 19.65 -20.16
C ASP A 112 -9.23 19.25 -19.03
N VAL A 113 -9.13 19.92 -17.87
CA VAL A 113 -10.09 19.73 -16.77
C VAL A 113 -11.48 20.24 -17.16
N GLU A 114 -11.59 21.39 -17.82
CA GLU A 114 -12.89 21.90 -18.28
C GLU A 114 -13.52 20.98 -19.33
N ALA A 115 -12.72 20.38 -20.21
CA ALA A 115 -13.19 19.41 -21.20
C ALA A 115 -13.88 18.20 -20.56
N LEU A 116 -13.46 17.78 -19.35
CA LEU A 116 -14.10 16.68 -18.63
C LEU A 116 -15.59 16.95 -18.40
N LYS A 117 -16.01 18.18 -18.11
CA LYS A 117 -17.43 18.47 -17.79
C LYS A 117 -18.39 18.03 -18.89
N HIS A 118 -17.95 18.11 -20.14
CA HIS A 118 -18.74 17.76 -21.33
C HIS A 118 -18.58 16.31 -21.78
N GLU A 119 -17.62 15.58 -21.21
CA GLU A 119 -17.34 14.21 -21.63
C GLU A 119 -18.35 13.22 -21.07
N LYS A 120 -18.79 12.23 -21.85
CA LYS A 120 -19.67 11.19 -21.33
C LYS A 120 -18.91 10.24 -20.40
N ILE A 121 -19.47 9.99 -19.21
CA ILE A 121 -18.99 8.98 -18.29
C ILE A 121 -19.62 7.65 -18.67
N GLU A 122 -18.80 6.65 -18.94
CA GLU A 122 -19.22 5.28 -19.22
C GLU A 122 -18.75 4.39 -18.07
N ASP A 123 -19.57 4.27 -17.02
CA ASP A 123 -19.29 3.46 -15.83
C ASP A 123 -20.55 2.74 -15.34
N ASP A 124 -20.39 1.44 -15.03
CA ASP A 124 -21.46 0.53 -14.63
C ASP A 124 -22.12 0.92 -13.31
N SER A 125 -21.47 1.73 -12.46
CA SER A 125 -22.06 2.24 -11.23
C SER A 125 -23.21 3.23 -11.48
N LEU A 126 -23.24 3.88 -12.65
CA LEU A 126 -24.32 4.80 -13.03
C LEU A 126 -25.59 4.05 -13.47
N PHE A 127 -25.47 2.83 -13.99
CA PHE A 127 -26.63 2.02 -14.38
C PHE A 127 -27.52 1.65 -13.20
N ASP A 128 -26.93 1.41 -12.02
CA ASP A 128 -27.67 1.10 -10.79
C ASP A 128 -28.53 2.29 -10.31
N LEU A 129 -28.23 3.51 -10.78
CA LEU A 129 -28.99 4.74 -10.51
C LEU A 129 -30.12 4.98 -11.54
N GLY A 130 -30.34 4.05 -12.47
CA GLY A 130 -31.38 4.17 -13.49
C GLY A 130 -31.00 5.09 -14.66
N GLU A 131 -29.74 5.50 -14.77
CA GLU A 131 -29.24 6.17 -15.97
C GLU A 131 -29.23 5.16 -17.13
N LYS A 132 -30.14 5.34 -18.09
CA LYS A 132 -30.19 4.48 -19.27
C LYS A 132 -28.92 4.65 -20.10
N LYS A 133 -28.38 3.54 -20.60
CA LYS A 133 -27.49 3.55 -21.77
C LYS A 133 -28.25 4.30 -22.88
N SER A 134 -27.65 5.32 -23.47
CA SER A 134 -28.19 5.89 -24.71
C SER A 134 -28.22 4.77 -25.74
N ASP A 135 -29.42 4.32 -26.12
CA ASP A 135 -29.66 3.33 -27.16
C ASP A 135 -29.29 3.92 -28.54
N GLU A 136 -28.00 4.08 -28.81
CA GLU A 136 -27.41 4.16 -30.15
C GLU A 136 -26.26 3.14 -30.20
N ASP A 137 -26.60 1.87 -29.95
CA ASP A 137 -25.78 0.72 -30.32
C ASP A 137 -26.51 0.00 -31.46
N THR A 138 -26.51 0.61 -32.65
CA THR A 138 -26.56 -0.17 -33.88
C THR A 138 -25.13 -0.50 -34.24
N GLY A 139 -24.76 -1.76 -33.99
CA GLY A 139 -23.42 -2.27 -34.21
C GLY A 139 -22.86 -1.95 -35.59
N ALA A 140 -21.72 -1.25 -35.58
CA ALA A 140 -20.64 -1.34 -36.53
C ALA A 140 -19.40 -0.69 -35.89
N ASP A 141 -18.24 -1.35 -36.01
CA ASP A 141 -16.89 -0.92 -35.62
C ASP A 141 -16.53 -0.75 -34.14
N LYS A 142 -16.22 -1.90 -33.52
CA LYS A 142 -15.11 -1.99 -32.56
C LYS A 142 -13.79 -2.02 -33.33
N ASP A 143 -13.24 -0.84 -33.66
CA ASP A 143 -11.79 -0.59 -33.84
C ASP A 143 -11.53 0.83 -34.38
N GLU A 144 -12.10 1.89 -33.79
CA GLU A 144 -11.66 3.27 -34.09
C GLU A 144 -11.53 4.13 -32.81
N ALA A 145 -10.50 3.82 -32.02
CA ALA A 145 -9.78 4.83 -31.24
C ALA A 145 -8.40 5.12 -31.87
N ARG A 146 -8.32 5.02 -33.21
CA ARG A 146 -7.14 5.43 -33.99
C ARG A 146 -7.45 6.75 -34.69
N GLY A 147 -7.04 7.83 -34.04
CA GLY A 147 -6.74 9.14 -34.62
C GLY A 147 -7.74 9.71 -35.61
N SER A 148 -8.57 10.65 -35.17
CA SER A 148 -9.29 11.50 -36.12
C SER A 148 -8.28 12.20 -37.05
N GLU A 149 -8.57 12.12 -38.34
CA GLU A 149 -7.85 12.83 -39.38
C GLU A 149 -7.97 14.35 -39.16
N SER A 150 -6.91 15.07 -39.51
CA SER A 150 -6.78 16.50 -39.31
C SER A 150 -7.60 17.27 -40.34
N GLU A 151 -8.69 17.90 -39.94
CA GLU A 151 -9.25 19.01 -40.70
C GLU A 151 -8.65 20.33 -40.21
N ALA A 152 -7.85 20.95 -41.07
CA ALA A 152 -7.29 22.28 -40.85
C ALA A 152 -8.43 23.31 -40.85
N ASN A 153 -8.48 24.18 -39.84
CA ASN A 153 -9.25 25.42 -39.92
C ASN A 153 -8.33 26.54 -40.45
N GLU A 154 -8.91 27.52 -41.15
CA GLU A 154 -8.26 28.56 -41.97
C GLU A 154 -7.23 29.50 -41.27
N GLU A 155 -6.81 29.22 -40.04
CA GLU A 155 -5.90 30.08 -39.24
C GLU A 155 -4.64 29.38 -38.71
N GLY A 156 -4.09 28.39 -39.42
CA GLY A 156 -2.69 27.96 -39.27
C GLY A 156 -2.22 27.49 -37.89
N ARG A 157 -3.12 27.28 -36.92
CA ARG A 157 -2.80 26.77 -35.58
C ARG A 157 -3.12 25.28 -35.55
N GLU A 158 -2.10 24.43 -35.47
CA GLU A 158 -2.28 22.99 -35.23
C GLU A 158 -3.14 22.79 -33.97
N LYS A 159 -4.39 22.32 -34.15
CA LYS A 159 -5.19 21.82 -33.03
C LYS A 159 -4.50 20.54 -32.54
N ARG A 160 -3.86 20.60 -31.37
CA ARG A 160 -3.43 19.39 -30.65
C ARG A 160 -4.61 18.42 -30.62
N LYS A 161 -4.40 17.16 -31.06
CA LYS A 161 -5.37 16.09 -30.86
C LYS A 161 -5.69 16.04 -29.36
N LYS A 162 -6.96 16.23 -28.97
CA LYS A 162 -7.38 16.21 -27.57
C LYS A 162 -7.24 14.78 -27.05
N THR A 163 -6.12 14.49 -26.38
CA THR A 163 -5.91 13.21 -25.69
C THR A 163 -6.67 13.25 -24.38
N LEU A 164 -7.52 12.25 -24.14
CA LEU A 164 -8.27 12.11 -22.89
C LEU A 164 -7.32 11.57 -21.81
N LEU A 165 -6.67 12.46 -21.06
CA LEU A 165 -5.59 12.09 -20.13
C LEU A 165 -6.02 11.13 -19.00
N HIS A 166 -7.32 11.09 -18.68
CA HIS A 166 -7.87 10.18 -17.68
C HIS A 166 -8.18 8.77 -18.23
N LYS A 167 -7.99 8.53 -19.54
CA LYS A 167 -8.19 7.22 -20.19
C LYS A 167 -6.87 6.69 -20.73
N THR A 168 -6.52 5.49 -20.29
CA THR A 168 -5.27 4.83 -20.65
C THR A 168 -5.52 3.39 -21.11
N SER A 169 -5.21 3.09 -22.37
CA SER A 169 -5.15 1.69 -22.82
C SER A 169 -3.86 1.06 -22.31
N SER A 170 -3.98 -0.15 -21.77
CA SER A 170 -2.86 -0.83 -21.14
C SER A 170 -2.83 -2.31 -21.46
N VAL A 171 -1.73 -2.92 -21.08
CA VAL A 171 -1.41 -4.31 -21.34
C VAL A 171 -1.21 -5.01 -19.99
N PHE A 172 -1.63 -6.28 -19.91
CA PHE A 172 -1.47 -7.14 -18.76
C PHE A 172 -0.63 -8.38 -19.11
N MET A 173 0.40 -8.62 -18.31
CA MET A 173 1.23 -9.83 -18.39
C MET A 173 0.95 -10.70 -17.16
N ARG A 174 0.54 -11.96 -17.36
CA ARG A 174 0.15 -12.84 -16.24
C ARG A 174 1.36 -13.37 -15.47
N ASN A 175 2.41 -13.78 -16.19
CA ASN A 175 3.57 -14.44 -15.62
C ASN A 175 4.83 -13.73 -16.10
N VAL A 176 5.43 -12.93 -15.22
CA VAL A 176 6.74 -12.31 -15.44
C VAL A 176 7.73 -12.98 -14.48
N PRO A 177 8.78 -13.64 -14.96
CA PRO A 177 9.80 -14.22 -14.09
C PRO A 177 10.49 -13.15 -13.24
N ALA A 178 10.79 -13.44 -11.97
CA ALA A 178 11.44 -12.50 -11.04
C ALA A 178 12.85 -12.04 -11.48
N THR A 179 13.46 -12.76 -12.42
CA THR A 179 14.75 -12.42 -13.02
C THR A 179 14.67 -11.33 -14.10
N VAL A 180 13.46 -11.05 -14.63
CA VAL A 180 13.24 -10.00 -15.64
C VAL A 180 13.17 -8.65 -14.95
N LYS A 181 13.96 -7.68 -15.41
CA LYS A 181 13.98 -6.34 -14.83
C LYS A 181 12.95 -5.43 -15.47
N VAL A 182 12.57 -4.37 -14.75
CA VAL A 182 11.66 -3.34 -15.30
C VAL A 182 12.24 -2.71 -16.58
N ALA A 183 13.54 -2.40 -16.59
CA ALA A 183 14.21 -1.83 -17.76
C ALA A 183 14.16 -2.75 -19.00
N ASP A 184 14.18 -4.08 -18.79
CA ASP A 184 14.08 -5.04 -19.90
C ASP A 184 12.66 -5.03 -20.48
N LEU A 185 11.63 -4.84 -19.64
CA LEU A 185 10.24 -4.69 -20.05
C LEU A 185 10.00 -3.36 -20.78
N GLU A 186 10.61 -2.27 -20.34
CA GLU A 186 10.52 -0.96 -21.00
C GLU A 186 11.23 -0.95 -22.36
N ALA A 187 12.28 -1.74 -22.51
CA ALA A 187 13.02 -1.91 -23.77
C ALA A 187 12.40 -2.95 -24.72
N LEU A 188 11.26 -3.55 -24.36
CA LEU A 188 10.58 -4.52 -25.21
C LEU A 188 10.27 -3.90 -26.57
N ASN A 189 10.67 -4.61 -27.61
CA ASN A 189 10.30 -4.31 -28.98
C ASN A 189 9.37 -5.41 -29.51
N ASP A 190 8.83 -5.19 -30.72
CA ASP A 190 7.90 -6.08 -31.41
C ASP A 190 8.41 -7.54 -31.60
N SER A 191 9.69 -7.83 -31.32
CA SER A 191 10.29 -9.16 -31.49
C SER A 191 10.22 -10.06 -30.25
N THR A 192 9.67 -9.57 -29.13
CA THR A 192 9.69 -10.32 -27.87
C THR A 192 8.42 -11.15 -27.68
N ASP A 193 8.58 -12.47 -27.63
CA ASP A 193 7.48 -13.43 -27.47
C ASP A 193 7.04 -13.52 -26.01
N LEU A 194 6.30 -12.51 -25.54
CA LEU A 194 5.64 -12.51 -24.25
C LEU A 194 4.15 -12.78 -24.44
N SER A 195 3.57 -13.58 -23.54
CA SER A 195 2.13 -13.79 -23.49
C SER A 195 1.43 -12.55 -22.91
N VAL A 196 1.10 -11.63 -23.81
CA VAL A 196 0.56 -10.32 -23.50
C VAL A 196 -0.96 -10.30 -23.71
N ILE A 197 -1.71 -9.74 -22.76
CA ILE A 197 -3.17 -9.62 -22.81
C ILE A 197 -3.54 -8.13 -22.83
N LEU A 198 -4.45 -7.71 -23.70
CA LEU A 198 -4.98 -6.36 -23.65
C LEU A 198 -5.82 -6.20 -22.37
N ASN A 199 -5.43 -5.24 -21.53
CA ASN A 199 -6.12 -4.97 -20.28
C ASN A 199 -7.45 -4.26 -20.58
N ARG A 200 -8.52 -4.69 -19.91
CA ARG A 200 -9.83 -4.05 -20.06
C ARG A 200 -9.97 -2.93 -19.03
N ASP A 201 -10.65 -1.87 -19.43
CA ASP A 201 -10.94 -0.76 -18.53
C ASP A 201 -11.81 -1.22 -17.36
N LEU A 202 -11.68 -0.51 -16.24
CA LEU A 202 -12.52 -0.72 -15.07
C LEU A 202 -13.97 -0.36 -15.42
N THR A 203 -14.84 -1.36 -15.47
CA THR A 203 -16.24 -1.10 -15.83
C THR A 203 -17.03 -0.48 -14.69
N ARG A 204 -16.67 -0.77 -13.43
CA ARG A 204 -17.34 -0.24 -12.23
C ARG A 204 -16.33 0.32 -11.23
N ARG A 205 -16.16 1.65 -11.21
CA ARG A 205 -15.25 2.35 -10.30
C ARG A 205 -15.85 2.64 -8.93
N ILE A 206 -17.12 3.02 -8.87
CA ILE A 206 -17.80 3.34 -7.61
C ILE A 206 -18.57 2.12 -7.10
N ARG A 207 -18.34 1.76 -5.84
CA ARG A 207 -18.97 0.59 -5.20
C ARG A 207 -19.65 0.97 -3.90
N GLY A 208 -20.97 0.83 -3.85
CA GLY A 208 -21.74 1.07 -2.64
C GLY A 208 -21.53 -0.02 -1.59
N ILE A 209 -21.22 0.36 -0.36
CA ILE A 209 -21.25 -0.51 0.83
C ILE A 209 -22.58 -0.37 1.59
N SER A 210 -22.74 -1.03 2.74
CA SER A 210 -23.96 -0.90 3.54
C SER A 210 -24.26 0.56 3.90
N GLY A 211 -25.48 1.03 3.63
CA GLY A 211 -25.92 2.39 3.99
C GLY A 211 -26.08 2.65 5.49
N VAL A 212 -25.85 1.64 6.34
CA VAL A 212 -25.74 1.83 7.79
C VAL A 212 -24.55 2.73 8.15
N THR A 213 -23.55 2.82 7.28
CA THR A 213 -22.40 3.73 7.42
C THR A 213 -22.76 5.21 7.45
N SER A 214 -23.93 5.61 6.92
CA SER A 214 -24.39 6.99 7.04
C SER A 214 -25.08 7.29 8.38
N HIS A 215 -25.26 6.28 9.26
CA HIS A 215 -25.82 6.48 10.60
C HIS A 215 -24.82 7.23 11.48
N LYS A 216 -25.31 8.17 12.28
CA LYS A 216 -24.51 9.04 13.16
C LYS A 216 -23.49 8.27 14.01
N ASP A 217 -23.89 7.18 14.67
CA ASP A 217 -23.00 6.46 15.58
C ASP A 217 -21.86 5.75 14.83
N VAL A 218 -22.18 5.24 13.64
CA VAL A 218 -21.19 4.60 12.76
C VAL A 218 -20.25 5.65 12.17
N ALA A 219 -20.77 6.76 11.66
CA ALA A 219 -19.96 7.87 11.16
C ALA A 219 -19.03 8.47 12.25
N GLN A 220 -19.48 8.51 13.51
CA GLN A 220 -18.67 8.95 14.65
C GLN A 220 -17.52 7.98 14.96
N ASN A 221 -17.72 6.68 14.77
CA ASN A 221 -16.62 5.72 14.82
C ASN A 221 -15.68 5.92 13.62
N ASP A 222 -16.24 5.98 12.42
CA ASP A 222 -15.49 6.01 11.17
C ASP A 222 -14.56 7.22 11.08
N ILE A 223 -14.99 8.41 11.52
CA ILE A 223 -14.11 9.59 11.55
C ILE A 223 -12.92 9.42 12.50
N LYS A 224 -13.12 8.75 13.63
CA LYS A 224 -12.02 8.43 14.56
C LYS A 224 -11.07 7.41 13.95
N GLN A 225 -11.60 6.43 13.23
CA GLN A 225 -10.78 5.41 12.58
C GLN A 225 -10.02 5.96 11.38
N ALA A 226 -10.67 6.74 10.52
CA ALA A 226 -10.04 7.38 9.38
C ALA A 226 -8.90 8.33 9.83
N ALA A 227 -9.05 9.00 10.98
CA ALA A 227 -7.97 9.82 11.55
C ALA A 227 -6.80 8.98 12.12
N LYS A 228 -7.07 7.73 12.50
CA LYS A 228 -6.06 6.77 12.98
C LYS A 228 -5.35 6.03 11.86
N VAL A 229 -5.98 5.89 10.69
CA VAL A 229 -5.35 5.26 9.52
C VAL A 229 -4.07 6.04 9.23
N ARG A 230 -2.96 5.43 9.62
CA ARG A 230 -1.62 5.98 9.44
C ARG A 230 -1.28 5.73 7.97
N PRO A 231 -1.05 6.76 7.16
CA PRO A 231 -0.46 6.52 5.84
C PRO A 231 0.87 5.80 6.03
N VAL A 232 1.15 4.82 5.19
CA VAL A 232 2.31 3.91 5.26
C VAL A 232 3.65 4.64 5.42
N LEU A 233 3.73 5.92 5.08
CA LEU A 233 4.93 6.73 5.23
C LEU A 233 5.25 7.29 6.63
N ARG A 234 4.48 6.98 7.68
CA ARG A 234 4.98 7.13 9.08
C ARG A 234 5.77 5.90 9.56
N GLU A 235 6.54 5.27 8.66
CA GLU A 235 7.51 4.23 9.03
C GLU A 235 8.85 4.79 9.54
N CYS A 236 9.06 6.11 9.52
CA CYS A 236 10.33 6.72 9.99
C CYS A 236 10.23 7.57 11.26
N ASP A 237 9.04 7.82 11.81
CA ASP A 237 8.91 8.44 13.13
C ASP A 237 8.33 7.42 14.09
N GLU A 238 9.19 6.92 14.99
CA GLU A 238 8.72 6.35 16.25
C GLU A 238 7.73 7.36 16.86
N PRO A 239 6.53 6.93 17.27
CA PRO A 239 5.61 7.84 17.90
C PRO A 239 6.29 8.41 19.16
N SER A 240 6.34 9.74 19.26
CA SER A 240 6.69 10.35 20.55
C SER A 240 5.71 9.81 21.59
N PRO A 241 6.16 9.46 22.81
CA PRO A 241 5.27 9.06 23.89
C PRO A 241 4.13 10.06 24.13
N GLU A 242 4.37 11.34 23.82
CA GLU A 242 3.39 12.42 23.92
C GLU A 242 2.28 12.32 22.85
N GLU A 243 2.60 11.83 21.64
CA GLU A 243 1.62 11.62 20.56
C GLU A 243 0.73 10.39 20.83
N GLU A 244 1.27 9.34 21.44
CA GLU A 244 0.48 8.16 21.86
C GLU A 244 -0.52 8.50 22.97
N GLU A 245 -0.12 9.36 23.92
CA GLU A 245 -0.97 9.83 25.01
C GLU A 245 -2.07 10.78 24.49
N MET A 246 -1.72 11.64 23.52
CA MET A 246 -2.64 12.61 22.91
C MET A 246 -3.67 11.94 21.97
N LEU A 247 -3.30 10.84 21.30
CA LEU A 247 -4.19 10.03 20.45
C LEU A 247 -5.11 9.10 21.23
N GLY A 248 -5.02 9.10 22.56
CA GLY A 248 -5.96 8.40 23.42
C GLY A 248 -5.99 6.90 23.14
N ILE A 249 -4.83 6.26 23.10
CA ILE A 249 -4.69 4.80 23.23
C ILE A 249 -5.04 4.39 24.68
N SER A 250 -6.18 4.84 25.18
CA SER A 250 -6.85 4.11 26.25
C SER A 250 -7.32 2.84 25.57
N ARG A 251 -6.62 1.72 25.83
CA ARG A 251 -7.17 0.38 25.63
C ARG A 251 -8.57 0.44 26.22
N CYS A 252 -9.59 0.41 25.37
CA CYS A 252 -10.96 0.24 25.84
C CYS A 252 -10.94 -1.11 26.55
N THR A 253 -10.87 -1.07 27.88
CA THR A 253 -11.20 -2.21 28.71
C THR A 253 -12.53 -2.73 28.20
N PRO A 254 -12.68 -4.01 27.84
CA PRO A 254 -13.97 -4.53 27.45
C PRO A 254 -14.93 -4.25 28.60
N SER A 255 -15.82 -3.29 28.40
CA SER A 255 -16.91 -3.05 29.33
C SER A 255 -17.68 -4.35 29.41
N ALA A 256 -17.95 -4.82 30.63
CA ALA A 256 -18.72 -6.02 30.89
C ALA A 256 -19.95 -6.08 29.97
N PRO A 257 -20.35 -7.27 29.50
CA PRO A 257 -21.51 -7.41 28.62
C PRO A 257 -22.75 -6.97 29.41
N ALA A 258 -23.13 -5.71 29.23
CA ALA A 258 -24.44 -5.25 29.63
C ALA A 258 -25.43 -6.04 28.77
N THR A 259 -26.34 -6.74 29.42
CA THR A 259 -27.51 -7.37 28.80
C THR A 259 -28.41 -6.27 28.25
N THR A 260 -27.98 -5.60 27.18
CA THR A 260 -28.77 -4.59 26.49
C THR A 260 -29.82 -5.33 25.67
N THR A 261 -31.06 -5.20 26.09
CA THR A 261 -32.23 -5.43 25.23
C THR A 261 -31.99 -4.76 23.88
N ASP A 262 -32.17 -5.50 22.78
CA ASP A 262 -31.95 -4.99 21.42
C ASP A 262 -32.95 -3.85 21.14
N GLU A 263 -32.50 -2.62 21.36
CA GLU A 263 -33.30 -1.43 21.17
C GLU A 263 -33.18 -0.95 19.72
N LYS A 264 -34.33 -0.65 19.12
CA LYS A 264 -34.42 -0.08 17.77
C LYS A 264 -34.41 1.44 17.88
N ILE A 265 -33.36 2.07 17.39
CA ILE A 265 -33.19 3.52 17.40
C ILE A 265 -33.46 4.11 16.01
N PRO A 266 -33.86 5.39 15.92
CA PRO A 266 -34.00 6.07 14.64
C PRO A 266 -32.70 6.10 13.83
N PHE A 267 -32.82 5.92 12.52
CA PHE A 267 -31.75 6.19 11.59
C PHE A 267 -31.56 7.70 11.44
N VAL A 268 -30.43 8.22 11.94
CA VAL A 268 -30.12 9.65 11.90
C VAL A 268 -28.84 9.85 11.09
N ARG A 269 -28.89 10.74 10.10
CA ARG A 269 -27.71 11.26 9.40
C ARG A 269 -27.30 12.59 10.02
N ASP A 270 -26.00 12.75 10.23
CA ASP A 270 -25.40 14.00 10.68
C ASP A 270 -24.56 14.56 9.53
N GLU A 271 -25.12 15.47 8.75
CA GLU A 271 -24.50 15.93 7.50
C GLU A 271 -23.19 16.69 7.72
N ALA A 272 -23.05 17.42 8.84
CA ALA A 272 -21.80 18.11 9.17
C ALA A 272 -20.67 17.11 9.48
N LEU A 273 -21.00 16.06 10.23
CA LEU A 273 -20.08 14.95 10.51
C LEU A 273 -19.71 14.19 9.23
N LEU A 274 -20.69 13.88 8.39
CA LEU A 274 -20.47 13.16 7.13
C LEU A 274 -19.59 13.98 6.17
N HIS A 275 -19.81 15.29 6.08
CA HIS A 275 -18.97 16.16 5.25
C HIS A 275 -17.52 16.19 5.73
N ALA A 276 -17.30 16.26 7.06
CA ALA A 276 -15.95 16.19 7.63
C ALA A 276 -15.29 14.81 7.38
N LEU A 277 -16.05 13.73 7.50
CA LEU A 277 -15.60 12.37 7.20
C LEU A 277 -15.26 12.21 5.71
N ASP A 278 -16.05 12.77 4.81
CA ASP A 278 -15.87 12.68 3.36
C ASP A 278 -14.56 13.31 2.92
N LEU A 279 -14.25 14.49 3.43
CA LEU A 279 -12.98 15.15 3.16
C LEU A 279 -11.78 14.31 3.61
N LEU A 280 -11.91 13.62 4.75
CA LEU A 280 -10.87 12.74 5.27
C LEU A 280 -10.70 11.48 4.44
N ILE A 281 -11.80 10.85 4.00
CA ILE A 281 -11.77 9.68 3.12
C ILE A 281 -11.19 10.07 1.74
N LEU A 282 -11.59 11.21 1.17
CA LEU A 282 -11.03 11.72 -0.07
C LEU A 282 -9.53 12.01 0.06
N TYR A 283 -9.10 12.58 1.18
CA TYR A 283 -7.67 12.77 1.48
C TYR A 283 -6.93 11.42 1.50
N LEU A 284 -7.42 10.43 2.25
CA LEU A 284 -6.85 9.09 2.27
C LEU A 284 -6.77 8.48 0.87
N ARG A 285 -7.82 8.64 0.06
CA ARG A 285 -7.91 8.03 -1.26
C ARG A 285 -7.05 8.71 -2.33
N MET A 286 -7.07 10.04 -2.38
CA MET A 286 -6.45 10.81 -3.44
C MET A 286 -4.96 11.05 -3.18
N VAL A 287 -4.59 11.21 -1.91
CA VAL A 287 -3.21 11.50 -1.49
C VAL A 287 -2.44 10.23 -1.17
N HIS A 288 -3.06 9.29 -0.46
CA HIS A 288 -2.37 8.08 0.04
C HIS A 288 -2.83 6.79 -0.65
N SER A 289 -3.68 6.88 -1.67
CA SER A 289 -4.17 5.70 -2.41
C SER A 289 -4.85 4.64 -1.52
N ILE A 290 -5.50 5.07 -0.45
CA ILE A 290 -6.23 4.21 0.50
C ILE A 290 -7.74 4.28 0.25
N ASP A 291 -8.36 3.14 -0.03
CA ASP A 291 -9.80 2.97 -0.03
C ASP A 291 -10.29 2.58 1.38
N PHE A 292 -10.76 3.58 2.13
CA PHE A 292 -11.16 3.44 3.53
C PHE A 292 -12.28 2.40 3.73
N TYR A 293 -13.35 2.49 2.93
CA TYR A 293 -14.48 1.57 3.03
C TYR A 293 -14.19 0.22 2.35
N GLY A 294 -13.26 0.19 1.40
CA GLY A 294 -12.72 -1.03 0.82
C GLY A 294 -11.76 -1.79 1.74
N HIS A 295 -11.18 -1.11 2.73
CA HIS A 295 -10.08 -1.60 3.57
C HIS A 295 -8.84 -2.00 2.74
N ILE A 296 -8.54 -1.27 1.67
CA ILE A 296 -7.50 -1.63 0.70
C ILE A 296 -6.58 -0.43 0.47
N GLU A 297 -5.27 -0.68 0.45
CA GLU A 297 -4.26 0.25 -0.03
C GLU A 297 -3.84 -0.13 -1.47
N TYR A 298 -3.63 0.87 -2.31
CA TYR A 298 -3.08 0.72 -3.65
C TYR A 298 -1.65 1.30 -3.71
N PRO A 299 -0.62 0.63 -3.17
CA PRO A 299 0.71 1.21 -2.99
C PRO A 299 1.42 1.56 -4.31
N ASN A 300 1.09 0.84 -5.39
CA ASN A 300 1.69 1.05 -6.71
C ASN A 300 0.73 1.77 -7.68
N GLU A 301 -0.31 2.44 -7.17
CA GLU A 301 -1.33 3.06 -8.03
C GLU A 301 -0.73 4.08 -9.00
N ASP A 302 0.36 4.74 -8.62
CA ASP A 302 1.06 5.70 -9.48
C ASP A 302 1.78 5.09 -10.68
N ALA A 303 2.15 3.81 -10.60
CA ALA A 303 2.76 3.06 -11.70
C ALA A 303 1.72 2.25 -12.50
N MET A 304 0.46 2.23 -12.06
CA MET A 304 -0.62 1.50 -12.71
C MET A 304 -1.35 2.38 -13.74
N PRO A 305 -1.96 1.78 -14.78
CA PRO A 305 -2.70 2.53 -15.80
C PRO A 305 -3.78 3.46 -15.21
N ASN A 306 -4.52 2.95 -14.21
CA ASN A 306 -5.56 3.72 -13.53
C ASN A 306 -4.99 4.36 -12.25
N ARG A 307 -4.54 5.61 -12.35
CA ARG A 307 -3.91 6.39 -11.26
C ARG A 307 -4.83 6.74 -10.08
N CYS A 308 -6.14 6.61 -10.28
CA CYS A 308 -7.18 6.70 -9.25
C CYS A 308 -8.37 5.83 -9.66
N GLY A 309 -8.25 4.51 -9.50
CA GLY A 309 -9.16 3.53 -10.08
C GLY A 309 -10.52 3.41 -9.38
N MET A 310 -10.57 2.63 -8.30
CA MET A 310 -11.80 2.26 -7.59
C MET A 310 -11.97 3.03 -6.28
N LEU A 311 -13.21 3.19 -5.83
CA LEU A 311 -13.55 3.76 -4.53
C LEU A 311 -14.85 3.15 -3.98
N HIS A 312 -14.81 2.65 -2.74
CA HIS A 312 -16.01 2.26 -2.01
C HIS A 312 -16.64 3.46 -1.32
N VAL A 313 -17.96 3.59 -1.46
CA VAL A 313 -18.77 4.72 -0.96
C VAL A 313 -19.98 4.23 -0.20
N ARG A 314 -20.64 5.11 0.56
CA ARG A 314 -21.82 4.72 1.33
C ARG A 314 -22.98 4.36 0.39
N GLY A 315 -23.58 3.20 0.58
CA GLY A 315 -24.70 2.74 -0.25
C GLY A 315 -26.05 2.96 0.40
N VAL A 316 -27.03 2.18 -0.04
CA VAL A 316 -28.42 2.31 0.40
C VAL A 316 -28.62 1.53 1.70
N LEU A 317 -29.45 2.06 2.60
CA LEU A 317 -29.81 1.35 3.83
C LEU A 317 -30.55 0.05 3.49
N PRO A 318 -30.14 -1.12 4.03
CA PRO A 318 -30.81 -2.39 3.77
C PRO A 318 -32.32 -2.37 4.04
N THR A 319 -33.09 -3.05 3.20
CA THR A 319 -34.57 -3.09 3.28
C THR A 319 -35.10 -3.82 4.50
N GLN A 320 -34.27 -4.67 5.13
CA GLN A 320 -34.59 -5.42 6.35
C GLN A 320 -34.72 -4.54 7.61
N PHE A 321 -34.26 -3.29 7.55
CA PHE A 321 -34.48 -2.33 8.63
C PHE A 321 -35.93 -1.84 8.58
N GLY A 322 -36.69 -2.16 9.63
CA GLY A 322 -38.08 -1.74 9.75
C GLY A 322 -38.22 -0.22 9.87
N SER A 323 -39.42 0.29 9.60
CA SER A 323 -39.75 1.70 9.80
C SER A 323 -40.64 1.89 11.01
N ALA A 324 -40.53 3.04 11.68
CA ALA A 324 -41.52 3.53 12.61
C ALA A 324 -42.80 3.98 11.87
N GLU A 325 -43.86 4.27 12.62
CA GLU A 325 -45.18 4.65 12.08
C GLU A 325 -45.14 5.93 11.24
N ASP A 326 -44.15 6.80 11.47
CA ASP A 326 -43.88 8.04 10.75
C ASP A 326 -43.06 7.84 9.46
N GLY A 327 -42.67 6.60 9.14
CA GLY A 327 -41.81 6.26 8.01
C GLY A 327 -40.31 6.34 8.29
N THR A 328 -39.90 6.79 9.48
CA THR A 328 -38.49 6.85 9.89
C THR A 328 -37.90 5.45 9.97
N LYS A 329 -36.79 5.20 9.28
CA LYS A 329 -36.12 3.90 9.33
C LYS A 329 -35.51 3.68 10.72
N LEU A 330 -35.60 2.46 11.23
CA LEU A 330 -35.08 2.07 12.53
C LEU A 330 -33.90 1.12 12.38
N VAL A 331 -32.87 1.32 13.19
CA VAL A 331 -31.67 0.49 13.22
C VAL A 331 -31.51 -0.13 14.60
N SER A 332 -31.10 -1.39 14.65
CA SER A 332 -30.81 -2.09 15.90
C SER A 332 -29.48 -1.60 16.48
N THR A 333 -29.49 -1.23 17.76
CA THR A 333 -28.29 -0.87 18.52
C THR A 333 -27.28 -2.02 18.57
N LYS A 334 -27.76 -3.26 18.70
CA LYS A 334 -26.94 -4.47 18.65
C LYS A 334 -26.28 -4.62 17.28
N PHE A 335 -27.04 -4.47 16.20
CA PHE A 335 -26.52 -4.51 14.84
C PHE A 335 -25.43 -3.45 14.61
N ASN A 336 -25.67 -2.20 15.01
CA ASN A 336 -24.69 -1.12 14.87
C ASN A 336 -23.38 -1.45 15.59
N THR A 337 -23.47 -1.97 16.81
CA THR A 337 -22.29 -2.34 17.60
C THR A 337 -21.50 -3.47 16.92
N GLU A 338 -22.17 -4.52 16.46
CA GLU A 338 -21.53 -5.62 15.73
C GLU A 338 -20.93 -5.15 14.40
N PHE A 339 -21.62 -4.26 13.68
CA PHE A 339 -21.14 -3.68 12.43
C PHE A 339 -19.86 -2.86 12.65
N ILE A 340 -19.85 -1.96 13.65
CA ILE A 340 -18.68 -1.15 14.01
C ILE A 340 -17.50 -2.04 14.40
N ASN A 341 -17.73 -3.05 15.25
CA ASN A 341 -16.68 -3.96 15.68
C ASN A 341 -16.08 -4.75 14.51
N GLY A 342 -16.93 -5.26 13.61
CA GLY A 342 -16.47 -5.97 12.42
C GLY A 342 -15.74 -5.06 11.43
N PHE A 343 -16.17 -3.80 11.28
CA PHE A 343 -15.48 -2.81 10.47
C PHE A 343 -14.09 -2.51 11.03
N ASN A 344 -14.00 -2.21 12.34
CA ASN A 344 -12.74 -1.91 13.01
C ASN A 344 -11.76 -3.09 12.93
N GLN A 345 -12.24 -4.32 13.10
CA GLN A 345 -11.39 -5.52 12.98
C GLN A 345 -10.81 -5.66 11.56
N ARG A 346 -11.63 -5.47 10.52
CA ARG A 346 -11.16 -5.54 9.13
C ARG A 346 -10.19 -4.41 8.80
N LEU A 347 -10.49 -3.20 9.26
CA LEU A 347 -9.63 -2.04 9.08
C LEU A 347 -8.26 -2.26 9.74
N GLU A 348 -8.26 -2.79 10.97
CA GLU A 348 -7.04 -3.12 11.69
C GLU A 348 -6.20 -4.15 10.90
N SER A 349 -6.82 -5.27 10.50
CA SER A 349 -6.12 -6.33 9.76
C SER A 349 -5.69 -5.94 8.35
N GLY A 350 -6.41 -5.03 7.70
CA GLY A 350 -6.21 -4.70 6.29
C GLY A 350 -5.30 -3.49 6.06
N LEU A 351 -5.38 -2.47 6.94
CA LEU A 351 -4.72 -1.18 6.74
C LEU A 351 -3.85 -0.73 7.93
N MET A 352 -4.08 -1.21 9.16
CA MET A 352 -3.32 -0.76 10.34
C MET A 352 -2.29 -1.77 10.84
N GLN A 353 -2.34 -3.01 10.37
CA GLN A 353 -1.39 -4.05 10.71
C GLN A 353 -0.06 -3.82 9.97
N ALA A 354 0.65 -2.77 10.36
CA ALA A 354 2.06 -2.65 10.08
C ALA A 354 2.76 -3.72 10.92
N SER A 355 3.13 -4.81 10.26
CA SER A 355 3.87 -5.88 10.89
C SER A 355 5.30 -5.38 11.08
N TYR A 356 5.57 -4.74 12.21
CA TYR A 356 6.93 -4.38 12.62
C TYR A 356 7.54 -5.56 13.37
N VAL A 357 8.67 -6.08 12.89
CA VAL A 357 9.54 -6.89 13.73
C VAL A 357 10.24 -5.94 14.69
N THR A 358 10.08 -6.14 16.00
CA THR A 358 10.82 -5.34 16.99
C THR A 358 12.33 -5.58 16.86
N PRO A 359 13.21 -4.60 17.17
CA PRO A 359 14.67 -4.79 17.09
C PRO A 359 15.16 -6.05 17.82
N ASP A 360 14.57 -6.37 18.98
CA ASP A 360 14.86 -7.58 19.76
C ASP A 360 14.46 -8.87 19.03
N GLU A 361 13.34 -8.87 18.32
CA GLU A 361 12.93 -9.99 17.47
C GLU A 361 13.83 -10.12 16.25
N MET A 362 14.30 -9.01 15.67
CA MET A 362 15.26 -9.03 14.56
C MET A 362 16.58 -9.67 14.98
N GLU A 363 17.10 -9.32 16.17
CA GLU A 363 18.34 -9.89 16.70
C GLU A 363 18.19 -11.39 16.99
N LYS A 364 17.06 -11.81 17.60
CA LYS A 364 16.72 -13.24 17.80
C LYS A 364 16.55 -14.00 16.50
N MET A 365 16.11 -13.34 15.42
CA MET A 365 15.93 -13.96 14.11
C MET A 365 17.20 -13.96 13.26
N GLY A 366 18.31 -13.43 13.78
CA GLY A 366 19.63 -13.57 13.17
C GLY A 366 20.09 -12.36 12.36
N LYS A 367 19.47 -11.18 12.55
CA LYS A 367 20.02 -9.92 12.03
C LYS A 367 21.44 -9.74 12.59
N LYS A 368 22.42 -9.86 11.71
CA LYS A 368 23.82 -9.63 12.05
C LYS A 368 24.11 -8.13 11.99
N ASP A 369 25.00 -7.68 12.86
CA ASP A 369 25.46 -6.31 12.88
C ASP A 369 26.56 -6.15 11.83
N GLY A 370 26.31 -5.29 10.83
CA GLY A 370 27.23 -5.07 9.72
C GLY A 370 28.60 -4.57 10.18
N ASP A 371 28.67 -3.83 11.28
CA ASP A 371 29.93 -3.33 11.81
C ASP A 371 30.69 -4.44 12.52
N LYS A 372 29.99 -5.31 13.26
CA LYS A 372 30.62 -6.49 13.88
C LYS A 372 31.17 -7.46 12.85
N GLU A 373 30.49 -7.66 11.72
CA GLU A 373 30.96 -8.55 10.65
C GLU A 373 32.10 -7.94 9.84
N VAL A 374 32.08 -6.63 9.58
CA VAL A 374 33.24 -5.91 9.00
C VAL A 374 34.46 -6.04 9.93
N GLU A 375 34.28 -5.88 11.25
CA GLU A 375 35.34 -6.08 12.22
C GLU A 375 35.85 -7.53 12.25
N ALA A 376 34.95 -8.52 12.21
CA ALA A 376 35.31 -9.93 12.11
C ALA A 376 36.09 -10.24 10.82
N PHE A 377 35.70 -9.63 9.70
CA PHE A 377 36.41 -9.74 8.42
C PHE A 377 37.81 -9.11 8.48
N ILE A 378 37.96 -7.94 9.11
CA ILE A 378 39.26 -7.30 9.33
C ILE A 378 40.15 -8.19 10.21
N GLN A 379 39.60 -8.77 11.29
CA GLN A 379 40.33 -9.68 12.16
C GLN A 379 40.75 -10.96 11.44
N ALA A 380 39.86 -11.59 10.69
CA ALA A 380 40.17 -12.79 9.89
C ALA A 380 41.27 -12.52 8.84
N ASN A 381 41.36 -11.29 8.35
CA ASN A 381 42.40 -10.85 7.42
C ASN A 381 43.62 -10.21 8.11
N THR A 382 43.77 -10.36 9.43
CA THR A 382 44.90 -9.85 10.20
C THR A 382 45.61 -11.02 10.89
N VAL A 383 46.61 -11.60 10.21
CA VAL A 383 47.31 -12.81 10.68
C VAL A 383 48.71 -12.46 11.18
N GLU A 384 49.03 -12.83 12.42
CA GLU A 384 50.38 -12.72 12.98
C GLU A 384 51.25 -13.90 12.52
N LEU A 385 52.40 -13.63 11.91
CA LEU A 385 53.35 -14.67 11.51
C LEU A 385 54.49 -14.81 12.53
N ALA A 386 54.97 -13.69 13.04
CA ALA A 386 55.99 -13.59 14.07
C ALA A 386 55.92 -12.18 14.69
N GLN A 387 56.67 -11.96 15.77
CA GLN A 387 56.78 -10.65 16.40
C GLN A 387 57.14 -9.56 15.36
N ASP A 388 56.35 -8.47 15.34
CA ASP A 388 56.42 -7.36 14.37
C ASP A 388 56.28 -7.76 12.89
N LYS A 389 55.71 -8.94 12.60
CA LYS A 389 55.47 -9.44 11.24
C LYS A 389 54.06 -9.98 11.11
N TRP A 390 53.22 -9.17 10.49
CA TRP A 390 51.81 -9.44 10.22
C TRP A 390 51.58 -9.60 8.72
N LEU A 391 50.56 -10.38 8.33
CA LEU A 391 50.20 -10.64 6.95
C LEU A 391 48.70 -10.39 6.76
N CYS A 392 48.36 -9.70 5.67
CA CYS A 392 46.98 -9.66 5.18
C CYS A 392 46.78 -10.78 4.14
N PRO A 393 45.96 -11.81 4.41
CA PRO A 393 45.66 -12.90 3.46
C PRO A 393 45.00 -12.40 2.17
N LEU A 394 44.17 -11.36 2.25
CA LEU A 394 43.47 -10.81 1.08
C LEU A 394 44.41 -10.22 0.02
N SER A 395 45.48 -9.55 0.44
CA SER A 395 46.42 -8.86 -0.45
C SER A 395 47.81 -9.50 -0.53
N GLY A 396 48.12 -10.44 0.37
CA GLY A 396 49.43 -11.06 0.52
C GLY A 396 50.52 -10.13 1.07
N LYS A 397 50.19 -8.89 1.47
CA LYS A 397 51.18 -7.90 1.94
C LYS A 397 51.53 -8.10 3.42
N LYS A 398 52.81 -7.87 3.73
CA LYS A 398 53.35 -7.95 5.10
C LYS A 398 53.41 -6.57 5.75
N PHE A 399 53.11 -6.51 7.04
CA PHE A 399 53.01 -5.29 7.83
C PHE A 399 53.72 -5.44 9.18
N LYS A 400 54.03 -4.30 9.81
CA LYS A 400 54.70 -4.25 11.13
C LYS A 400 53.75 -4.29 12.32
N GLY A 401 52.45 -4.34 12.08
CA GLY A 401 51.43 -4.33 13.13
C GLY A 401 50.01 -4.44 12.57
N PRO A 402 49.04 -4.82 13.41
CA PRO A 402 47.65 -5.04 13.00
C PRO A 402 46.95 -3.73 12.55
N ASP A 403 47.29 -2.59 13.17
CA ASP A 403 46.71 -1.28 12.81
C ASP A 403 47.03 -0.85 11.38
N PHE A 404 48.19 -1.26 10.87
CA PHE A 404 48.58 -1.01 9.48
C PHE A 404 47.76 -1.86 8.50
N ILE A 405 47.36 -3.07 8.89
CA ILE A 405 46.48 -3.94 8.10
C ILE A 405 45.06 -3.34 8.07
N ARG A 406 44.55 -2.90 9.22
CA ARG A 406 43.24 -2.21 9.29
C ARG A 406 43.19 -1.01 8.35
N LYS A 407 44.18 -0.10 8.45
CA LYS A 407 44.28 1.08 7.55
C LYS A 407 44.45 0.69 6.08
N HIS A 408 45.14 -0.42 5.80
CA HIS A 408 45.30 -0.93 4.45
C HIS A 408 43.97 -1.46 3.88
N LEU A 409 43.21 -2.23 4.66
CA LEU A 409 41.91 -2.75 4.25
C LEU A 409 40.92 -1.61 4.02
N THR A 410 40.82 -0.63 4.93
CA THR A 410 39.91 0.51 4.79
C THR A 410 40.26 1.49 3.68
N SER A 411 41.51 1.49 3.18
CA SER A 411 41.92 2.40 2.10
C SER A 411 42.08 1.74 0.74
N LYS A 412 42.40 0.45 0.69
CA LYS A 412 42.70 -0.28 -0.56
C LYS A 412 41.72 -1.38 -0.88
N HIS A 413 40.91 -1.79 0.08
CA HIS A 413 39.90 -2.83 -0.05
C HIS A 413 38.56 -2.36 0.53
N ASP A 414 38.29 -1.05 0.48
CA ASP A 414 37.07 -0.44 0.99
C ASP A 414 35.82 -1.03 0.32
N GLU A 415 35.88 -1.26 -0.99
CA GLU A 415 34.86 -1.97 -1.75
C GLU A 415 34.53 -3.34 -1.14
N LYS A 416 35.54 -4.09 -0.68
CA LYS A 416 35.33 -5.40 -0.07
C LYS A 416 34.75 -5.32 1.34
N LEU A 417 35.09 -4.28 2.10
CA LEU A 417 34.48 -4.02 3.40
C LEU A 417 33.01 -3.59 3.23
N ARG A 418 32.72 -2.80 2.21
CA ARG A 418 31.37 -2.39 1.85
C ARG A 418 30.53 -3.60 1.45
N GLU A 419 31.04 -4.50 0.61
CA GLU A 419 30.38 -5.77 0.26
C GLU A 419 30.05 -6.61 1.50
N VAL A 420 30.98 -6.76 2.46
CA VAL A 420 30.74 -7.50 3.71
C VAL A 420 29.64 -6.83 4.56
N ARG A 421 29.64 -5.50 4.61
CA ARG A 421 28.61 -4.72 5.32
C ARG A 421 27.24 -4.87 4.67
N GLU A 422 27.21 -4.85 3.34
CA GLU A 422 26.01 -5.00 2.50
C GLU A 422 25.44 -6.43 2.56
N GLU A 423 26.29 -7.47 2.56
CA GLU A 423 25.87 -8.87 2.72
C GLU A 423 25.10 -9.10 4.02
N VAL A 424 25.40 -8.31 5.05
CA VAL A 424 24.81 -8.39 6.39
C VAL A 424 23.60 -7.48 6.56
N GLY A 425 23.67 -6.27 6.00
CA GLY A 425 22.60 -5.26 6.06
C GLY A 425 21.32 -5.65 5.32
N ASN A 426 21.39 -6.66 4.45
CA ASN A 426 20.27 -7.14 3.65
C ASN A 426 19.32 -8.12 4.39
N PHE A 427 19.50 -8.36 5.69
CA PHE A 427 18.59 -9.24 6.43
C PHE A 427 17.18 -8.61 6.48
N PRO A 428 16.16 -9.26 5.90
CA PRO A 428 14.85 -8.65 5.75
C PRO A 428 14.20 -8.41 7.10
N SER A 429 13.74 -7.18 7.31
CA SER A 429 13.05 -6.74 8.53
C SER A 429 11.55 -6.98 8.53
N ASP A 430 11.04 -7.62 7.48
CA ASP A 430 9.62 -7.71 7.20
C ASP A 430 9.04 -9.07 7.64
N PRO A 431 8.06 -9.08 8.57
CA PRO A 431 7.31 -10.27 8.99
C PRO A 431 6.65 -11.06 7.86
N PHE A 432 6.40 -10.47 6.68
CA PHE A 432 5.78 -11.18 5.56
C PHE A 432 6.63 -12.35 5.04
N LEU A 433 7.95 -12.27 5.15
CA LEU A 433 8.84 -13.40 4.82
C LEU A 433 8.69 -14.59 5.78
N TYR A 434 8.02 -14.38 6.92
CA TYR A 434 7.82 -15.35 7.99
C TYR A 434 6.44 -16.02 7.95
N PHE A 435 5.60 -15.64 6.97
CA PHE A 435 4.27 -16.21 6.68
C PHE A 435 4.22 -17.08 5.42
N ILE A 436 5.29 -17.10 4.60
CA ILE A 436 5.55 -18.12 3.58
C ILE A 436 6.22 -19.31 4.27
#